data_AF-A0A2G5T5E2-F1
#
_entry.id   AF-A0A2G5T5E2-F1
#
_cell.length_a   1.000
_cell.length_b   1.000
_cell.length_c   1.000
_cell.angle_alpha   90.00
_cell.angle_beta   90.00
_cell.angle_gamma   90.00
#
_symmetry.space_group_name_H-M   'P 1'
#
loop_
_entity.id
_entity.type
_entity.pdbx_description
1 polymer ?
#
loop_
_entity_poly.entity_id
_entity_poly.type
_entity_poly.pdbx_seq_one_letter_code
_entity_poly.pdbx_strand_id
1 'polypeptide(L)'
;MLWLHIIQYSGFVLAQVSNATLVWLILTKAEKLFGTYRHVMCTFAVYSLVYAWVEVLTQPEIIFRPELLVKIEGFKLIYIFIPCLICFVLWFEFVYYGMANTVEKQIYMREELENYYEEDSTRVAFIAPMYWSIRSDGEKEWIIGDVIGSIGCVCIITLLPFLMMYSPVGLLITLPVFEVYVASLANIVPATLAIYPSLEPLIAMVCIKEFRRTITCKFKMRRTEM
;
A
#
# COMPACT_ATOMS: atom_id res chain seq x y z
N MET A 1 25.80 9.47 -5.78
CA MET A 1 25.91 8.71 -4.51
C MET A 1 25.21 9.41 -3.33
N LEU A 2 25.56 10.64 -2.95
CA LEU A 2 24.92 11.33 -1.80
C LEU A 2 23.38 11.37 -1.87
N TRP A 3 22.82 11.69 -3.05
CA TRP A 3 21.37 11.76 -3.27
C TRP A 3 20.65 10.41 -3.10
N LEU A 4 21.30 9.30 -3.46
CA LEU A 4 20.72 7.96 -3.29
C LEU A 4 20.59 7.63 -1.81
N HIS A 5 21.65 7.89 -1.04
CA HIS A 5 21.60 7.73 0.42
C HIS A 5 20.56 8.65 1.06
N ILE A 6 20.41 9.89 0.58
CA ILE A 6 19.33 10.78 1.04
C ILE A 6 17.96 10.14 0.81
N ILE A 7 17.72 9.58 -0.39
CA ILE A 7 16.46 8.89 -0.70
C ILE A 7 16.28 7.66 0.21
N GLN A 8 17.29 6.81 0.36
CA GLN A 8 17.22 5.61 1.19
C GLN A 8 16.97 5.94 2.66
N TYR A 9 17.73 6.85 3.25
CA TYR A 9 17.52 7.26 4.65
C TYR A 9 16.17 7.96 4.84
N SER A 10 15.73 8.78 3.88
CA SER A 10 14.41 9.40 3.95
C SER A 10 13.28 8.37 3.84
N GLY A 11 13.41 7.39 2.96
CA GLY A 11 12.49 6.27 2.77
C GLY A 11 12.44 5.39 4.02
N PHE A 12 13.60 5.08 4.61
CA PHE A 12 13.70 4.37 5.87
C PHE A 12 12.98 5.10 7.00
N VAL A 13 13.27 6.39 7.22
CA VAL A 13 12.61 7.18 8.27
C VAL A 13 11.10 7.21 8.03
N LEU A 14 10.67 7.43 6.79
CA LEU A 14 9.26 7.45 6.44
C LEU A 14 8.60 6.10 6.70
N ALA A 15 9.24 4.99 6.31
CA ALA A 15 8.77 3.63 6.53
C ALA A 15 8.67 3.29 8.03
N GLN A 16 9.64 3.69 8.84
CA GLN A 16 9.58 3.49 10.29
C GLN A 16 8.41 4.26 10.90
N VAL A 17 8.26 5.54 10.55
CA VAL A 17 7.19 6.39 11.08
C VAL A 17 5.81 5.88 10.63
N SER A 18 5.64 5.57 9.35
CA SER A 18 4.35 5.17 8.79
C SER A 18 3.93 3.77 9.28
N ASN A 19 4.83 2.78 9.25
CA ASN A 19 4.51 1.43 9.73
C ASN A 19 4.35 1.39 11.26
N ALA A 20 5.14 2.13 12.04
CA ALA A 20 4.92 2.21 13.49
C ALA A 20 3.58 2.90 13.84
N THR A 21 3.21 3.94 13.10
CA THR A 21 1.90 4.59 13.25
C THR A 21 0.77 3.63 12.89
N LEU A 22 0.92 2.84 11.82
CA LEU A 22 -0.04 1.82 11.44
C LEU A 22 -0.19 0.75 12.53
N VAL A 23 0.92 0.21 13.05
CA VAL A 23 0.89 -0.77 14.16
C VAL A 23 0.21 -0.17 15.39
N TRP A 24 0.53 1.08 15.76
CA TRP A 24 -0.13 1.76 16.87
C TRP A 24 -1.64 1.92 16.65
N LEU A 25 -2.07 2.29 15.44
CA LEU A 25 -3.50 2.37 15.09
C LEU A 25 -4.19 1.01 15.14
N ILE A 26 -3.51 -0.05 14.69
CA ILE A 26 -4.03 -1.42 14.75
C ILE A 26 -4.20 -1.83 16.23
N LEU A 27 -3.16 -1.68 17.04
CA LEU A 27 -3.21 -2.09 18.45
C LEU A 27 -4.23 -1.31 19.28
N THR A 28 -4.41 -0.01 19.01
CA THR A 28 -5.29 0.84 19.82
C THR A 28 -6.75 0.90 19.33
N LYS A 29 -7.01 0.59 18.05
CA LYS A 29 -8.33 0.79 17.44
C LYS A 29 -8.86 -0.40 16.62
N ALA A 30 -8.02 -1.30 16.13
CA ALA A 30 -8.49 -2.42 15.30
C ALA A 30 -9.23 -3.51 16.08
N GLU A 31 -9.09 -3.57 17.40
CA GLU A 31 -9.79 -4.56 18.23
C GLU A 31 -11.32 -4.50 18.08
N LYS A 32 -11.89 -3.32 17.83
CA LYS A 32 -13.33 -3.17 17.57
C LYS A 32 -13.72 -3.20 16.09
N LEU A 33 -12.74 -3.25 15.19
CA LEU A 33 -12.95 -2.91 13.76
C LEU A 33 -12.56 -4.03 12.78
N PHE A 34 -11.61 -4.90 13.13
CA PHE A 34 -11.06 -5.91 12.22
C PHE A 34 -10.98 -7.32 12.81
N GLY A 35 -11.41 -7.53 14.07
CA GLY A 35 -11.37 -8.84 14.73
C GLY A 35 -10.01 -9.54 14.55
N THR A 36 -10.03 -10.79 14.09
CA THR A 36 -8.83 -11.62 13.83
C THR A 36 -7.94 -11.08 12.69
N TYR A 37 -8.49 -10.35 11.71
CA TYR A 37 -7.73 -9.80 10.58
C TYR A 37 -6.66 -8.79 11.01
N ARG A 38 -6.80 -8.21 12.22
CA ARG A 38 -5.78 -7.34 12.83
C ARG A 38 -4.40 -8.00 12.91
N HIS A 39 -4.35 -9.31 13.16
CA HIS A 39 -3.09 -10.05 13.31
C HIS A 39 -2.34 -10.15 11.99
N VAL A 40 -3.07 -10.29 10.89
CA VAL A 40 -2.52 -10.33 9.54
C VAL A 40 -1.95 -8.95 9.18
N MET A 41 -2.74 -7.88 9.34
CA MET A 41 -2.25 -6.51 9.08
C MET A 41 -1.04 -6.14 9.95
N CYS A 42 -1.04 -6.51 11.23
CA CYS A 42 0.07 -6.25 12.14
C CYS A 42 1.33 -7.01 11.70
N THR A 43 1.19 -8.27 11.30
CA THR A 43 2.29 -9.10 10.81
C THR A 43 2.92 -8.48 9.56
N PHE A 44 2.12 -8.05 8.58
CA PHE A 44 2.63 -7.33 7.41
C PHE A 44 3.38 -6.05 7.78
N ALA A 45 2.82 -5.21 8.66
CA ALA A 45 3.47 -3.97 9.08
C ALA A 45 4.79 -4.22 9.83
N VAL A 46 4.86 -5.26 10.68
CA VAL A 46 6.09 -5.66 11.37
C VAL A 46 7.13 -6.19 10.38
N TYR A 47 6.74 -7.02 9.41
CA TYR A 47 7.65 -7.45 8.35
C TYR A 47 8.19 -6.28 7.54
N SER A 48 7.36 -5.28 7.22
CA SER A 48 7.80 -4.07 6.52
C SER A 48 8.80 -3.24 7.34
N LEU A 49 8.65 -3.19 8.68
CA LEU A 49 9.65 -2.57 9.56
C LEU A 49 10.98 -3.30 9.53
N VAL A 50 10.97 -4.64 9.62
CA VAL A 50 12.19 -5.46 9.55
C VAL A 50 12.85 -5.32 8.17
N TYR A 51 12.05 -5.32 7.10
CA TYR A 51 12.55 -5.16 5.74
C TYR A 51 13.27 -3.82 5.53
N ALA A 52 12.73 -2.73 6.06
CA ALA A 52 13.38 -1.42 6.01
C ALA A 52 14.74 -1.41 6.73
N TRP A 53 14.87 -2.13 7.85
CA TRP A 53 16.16 -2.32 8.51
C TRP A 53 17.14 -3.15 7.69
N VAL A 54 16.66 -4.25 7.09
CA VAL A 54 17.47 -5.07 6.19
C VAL A 54 17.98 -4.25 5.01
N GLU A 55 17.14 -3.40 4.40
CA GLU A 55 17.52 -2.54 3.27
C GLU A 55 18.64 -1.55 3.64
N VAL A 56 18.51 -0.85 4.76
CA VAL A 56 19.56 0.08 5.22
C VAL A 56 20.84 -0.65 5.64
N LEU A 57 20.75 -1.82 6.27
CA LEU A 57 21.91 -2.60 6.71
C LEU A 57 22.64 -3.30 5.56
N THR A 58 21.90 -3.73 4.54
CA THR A 58 22.48 -4.41 3.38
C THR A 58 23.13 -3.45 2.41
N GLN A 59 23.10 -2.12 2.66
CA GLN A 59 23.67 -1.03 1.84
C GLN A 59 24.25 -1.58 0.54
N PRO A 60 23.47 -1.68 -0.54
CA PRO A 60 24.00 -2.28 -1.75
C PRO A 60 25.07 -1.33 -2.30
N GLU A 61 26.34 -1.53 -1.90
CA GLU A 61 27.52 -0.92 -2.48
C GLU A 61 27.68 -1.52 -3.88
N ILE A 62 26.79 -1.11 -4.78
CA ILE A 62 26.84 -1.52 -6.16
C ILE A 62 27.90 -0.63 -6.81
N ILE A 63 29.16 -1.04 -6.67
CA ILE A 63 30.34 -0.46 -7.28
C ILE A 63 30.15 -0.49 -8.81
N PHE A 64 29.77 0.64 -9.43
CA PHE A 64 29.86 0.80 -10.89
C PHE A 64 30.41 2.16 -11.31
N ARG A 65 31.04 2.14 -12.49
CA ARG A 65 31.95 3.16 -13.02
C ARG A 65 31.27 4.53 -13.27
N PRO A 66 32.00 5.64 -13.01
CA PRO A 66 31.47 7.02 -13.00
C PRO A 66 31.00 7.55 -14.37
N GLU A 67 31.43 6.96 -15.49
CA GLU A 67 31.23 7.52 -16.83
C GLU A 67 29.79 7.45 -17.36
N LEU A 68 28.96 6.56 -16.82
CA LEU A 68 27.56 6.36 -17.27
C LEU A 68 26.51 6.86 -16.26
N LEU A 69 26.93 7.32 -15.08
CA LEU A 69 26.09 7.94 -14.04
C LEU A 69 25.47 9.28 -14.48
N VAL A 70 26.14 9.99 -15.39
CA VAL A 70 25.74 11.32 -15.87
C VAL A 70 24.40 11.30 -16.63
N LYS A 71 23.98 10.16 -17.18
CA LYS A 71 22.76 10.08 -18.02
C LYS A 71 21.47 10.02 -17.19
N ILE A 72 21.56 9.72 -15.89
CA ILE A 72 20.41 9.55 -14.96
C ILE A 72 20.74 10.22 -13.62
N GLU A 73 21.09 11.51 -13.66
CA GLU A 73 21.30 12.33 -12.48
C GLU A 73 20.23 13.43 -12.34
N GLY A 74 19.68 13.59 -11.12
CA GLY A 74 18.91 14.76 -10.70
C GLY A 74 17.39 14.60 -10.64
N PHE A 75 16.68 15.73 -10.68
CA PHE A 75 15.22 15.88 -10.53
C PHE A 75 14.38 15.02 -11.49
N LYS A 76 14.97 14.46 -12.56
CA LYS A 76 14.26 13.58 -13.49
C LYS A 76 13.80 12.26 -12.85
N LEU A 77 14.37 11.86 -11.71
CA LEU A 77 13.89 10.70 -10.96
C LEU A 77 12.48 10.94 -10.38
N ILE A 78 12.07 12.19 -10.16
CA ILE A 78 10.71 12.52 -9.69
C ILE A 78 9.64 12.02 -10.68
N TYR A 79 9.99 11.89 -11.98
CA TYR A 79 9.09 11.35 -12.99
C TYR A 79 8.75 9.87 -12.75
N ILE A 80 9.57 9.11 -12.02
CA ILE A 80 9.26 7.71 -11.64
C ILE A 80 8.11 7.66 -10.62
N PHE A 81 7.98 8.69 -9.78
CA PHE A 81 6.91 8.76 -8.77
C PHE A 81 5.58 9.22 -9.33
N ILE A 82 5.56 9.86 -10.51
CA ILE A 82 4.32 10.35 -11.13
C ILE A 82 3.37 9.20 -11.48
N PRO A 83 3.80 8.12 -12.17
CA PRO A 83 2.98 6.93 -12.37
C PRO A 83 2.51 6.31 -11.05
N CYS A 84 3.35 6.25 -10.02
CA CYS A 84 2.97 5.72 -8.70
C CYS A 84 1.87 6.55 -8.05
N LEU A 85 1.98 7.87 -8.10
CA LEU A 85 0.97 8.79 -7.58
C LEU A 85 -0.33 8.69 -8.37
N ILE A 86 -0.27 8.53 -9.69
CA ILE A 86 -1.46 8.31 -10.53
C ILE A 86 -2.13 6.99 -10.17
N CYS A 87 -1.36 5.88 -10.08
CA CYS A 87 -1.88 4.59 -9.66
C CYS A 87 -2.48 4.67 -8.25
N PHE A 88 -1.87 5.42 -7.33
CA PHE A 88 -2.39 5.66 -5.99
C PHE A 88 -3.74 6.38 -6.02
N VAL A 89 -3.85 7.49 -6.77
CA VAL A 89 -5.10 8.24 -6.90
C VAL A 89 -6.18 7.36 -7.53
N LEU A 90 -5.87 6.69 -8.65
CA LEU A 90 -6.83 5.81 -9.34
C LEU A 90 -7.32 4.66 -8.45
N TRP A 91 -6.40 4.03 -7.72
CA TRP A 91 -6.77 2.96 -6.79
C TRP A 91 -7.64 3.48 -5.65
N PHE A 92 -7.32 4.65 -5.09
CA PHE A 92 -8.15 5.28 -4.06
C PHE A 92 -9.56 5.57 -4.59
N GLU A 93 -9.69 6.08 -5.82
CA GLU A 93 -10.98 6.32 -6.45
C GLU A 93 -11.78 5.04 -6.66
N PHE A 94 -11.13 3.95 -7.09
CA PHE A 94 -11.80 2.65 -7.25
C PHE A 94 -12.29 2.07 -5.92
N VAL A 95 -11.53 2.21 -4.84
CA VAL A 95 -11.97 1.78 -3.51
C VAL A 95 -13.07 2.68 -2.97
N TYR A 96 -12.91 3.99 -3.11
CA TYR A 96 -13.80 4.98 -2.51
C TYR A 96 -15.16 5.03 -3.21
N TYR A 97 -15.20 5.00 -4.54
CA TYR A 97 -16.44 5.03 -5.31
C TYR A 97 -16.94 3.63 -5.69
N GLY A 98 -16.04 2.72 -6.05
CA GLY A 98 -16.41 1.39 -6.55
C GLY A 98 -16.68 0.37 -5.44
N MET A 99 -15.94 0.40 -4.33
CA MET A 99 -16.07 -0.61 -3.25
C MET A 99 -16.38 0.03 -1.89
N ALA A 100 -17.11 1.15 -1.90
CA ALA A 100 -17.59 1.78 -0.68
C ALA A 100 -18.40 0.80 0.17
N ASN A 101 -18.25 0.90 1.50
CA ASN A 101 -19.07 0.17 2.44
C ASN A 101 -20.48 0.80 2.48
N THR A 102 -21.44 0.16 1.82
CA THR A 102 -22.86 0.54 1.78
C THR A 102 -23.69 -0.32 2.74
N VAL A 103 -24.81 0.20 3.21
CA VAL A 103 -25.70 -0.48 4.17
C VAL A 103 -26.18 -1.84 3.64
N GLU A 104 -26.45 -1.94 2.35
CA GLU A 104 -26.86 -3.19 1.70
C GLU A 104 -25.80 -4.29 1.83
N LYS A 105 -24.51 -3.95 1.62
CA LYS A 105 -23.39 -4.89 1.78
C LYS A 105 -23.23 -5.34 3.23
N GLN A 106 -23.49 -4.45 4.19
CA GLN A 106 -23.45 -4.79 5.62
C GLN A 106 -24.54 -5.77 6.00
N ILE A 107 -25.76 -5.59 5.48
CA ILE A 107 -26.87 -6.51 5.71
C ILE A 107 -26.56 -7.88 5.10
N TYR A 108 -26.06 -7.88 3.86
CA TYR A 108 -25.74 -9.12 3.14
C TYR A 108 -24.66 -9.95 3.85
N MET A 109 -23.58 -9.32 4.32
CA MET A 109 -22.51 -10.04 5.01
C MET A 109 -22.76 -10.27 6.49
N ARG A 110 -23.89 -9.81 7.05
CA ARG A 110 -24.16 -9.93 8.48
C ARG A 110 -24.20 -11.38 8.93
N GLU A 111 -25.01 -12.19 8.27
CA GLU A 111 -25.21 -13.59 8.64
C GLU A 111 -23.93 -14.41 8.51
N GLU A 112 -23.17 -14.20 7.43
CA GLU A 112 -21.89 -14.87 7.18
C GLU A 112 -20.81 -14.47 8.22
N LEU A 113 -20.70 -13.18 8.54
CA LEU A 113 -19.75 -12.70 9.56
C LEU A 113 -20.12 -13.19 10.96
N GLU A 114 -21.41 -13.26 11.28
CA GLU A 114 -21.90 -13.75 12.56
C GLU A 114 -21.67 -15.27 12.69
N ASN A 115 -21.97 -16.04 11.64
CA ASN A 115 -21.84 -17.50 11.67
C ASN A 115 -20.38 -18.00 11.68
N TYR A 116 -19.49 -17.36 10.91
CA TYR A 116 -18.11 -17.84 10.75
C TYR A 116 -17.09 -17.13 11.65
N TYR A 117 -17.35 -15.87 12.01
CA TYR A 117 -16.40 -15.05 12.75
C TYR A 117 -16.93 -14.57 14.09
N GLU A 118 -18.20 -14.84 14.43
CA GLU A 118 -18.87 -14.35 15.66
C GLU A 118 -18.83 -12.80 15.77
N GLU A 119 -18.79 -12.10 14.64
CA GLU A 119 -18.58 -10.66 14.57
C GLU A 119 -19.75 -9.92 13.88
N ASP A 120 -20.07 -8.72 14.37
CA ASP A 120 -21.16 -7.90 13.84
C ASP A 120 -20.69 -7.06 12.64
N SER A 121 -21.30 -7.26 11.47
CA SER A 121 -20.97 -6.56 10.22
C SER A 121 -21.15 -5.04 10.27
N THR A 122 -21.91 -4.53 11.25
CA THR A 122 -22.07 -3.08 11.46
C THR A 122 -20.90 -2.46 12.21
N ARG A 123 -20.14 -3.27 12.96
CA ARG A 123 -18.99 -2.86 13.77
C ARG A 123 -17.67 -3.08 13.04
N VAL A 124 -17.61 -4.07 12.15
CA VAL A 124 -16.42 -4.41 11.38
C VAL A 124 -16.31 -3.54 10.13
N ALA A 125 -15.14 -2.93 9.92
CA ALA A 125 -14.83 -2.28 8.65
C ALA A 125 -14.30 -3.34 7.67
N PHE A 126 -15.03 -3.58 6.59
CA PHE A 126 -14.61 -4.47 5.52
C PHE A 126 -14.62 -3.72 4.18
N ILE A 127 -13.80 -4.20 3.24
CA ILE A 127 -13.83 -3.81 1.83
C ILE A 127 -14.09 -5.11 1.06
N ALA A 128 -15.28 -5.23 0.49
CA ALA A 128 -15.68 -6.41 -0.27
C ALA A 128 -16.48 -5.98 -1.50
N PRO A 129 -16.11 -6.45 -2.71
CA PRO A 129 -16.94 -6.25 -3.88
C PRO A 129 -18.17 -7.17 -3.79
N MET A 130 -19.35 -6.58 -3.96
CA MET A 130 -20.59 -7.30 -4.13
C MET A 130 -20.89 -7.39 -5.63
N TYR A 131 -20.70 -8.55 -6.25
CA TYR A 131 -20.84 -8.70 -7.70
C TYR A 131 -22.31 -8.64 -8.17
N TRP A 132 -23.21 -9.20 -7.37
CA TRP A 132 -24.65 -9.19 -7.61
C TRP A 132 -25.41 -9.11 -6.29
N SER A 133 -26.57 -8.44 -6.29
CA SER A 133 -27.57 -8.54 -5.24
C SER A 133 -28.73 -9.42 -5.70
N ILE A 134 -29.37 -10.09 -4.74
CA ILE A 134 -30.56 -10.91 -4.97
C ILE A 134 -31.75 -10.04 -4.58
N ARG A 135 -32.59 -9.73 -5.56
CA ARG A 135 -33.79 -8.93 -5.33
C ARG A 135 -34.90 -9.81 -4.74
N SER A 136 -35.92 -9.18 -4.16
CA SER A 136 -37.02 -9.87 -3.46
C SER A 136 -37.80 -10.88 -4.31
N ASP A 137 -37.64 -10.82 -5.63
CA ASP A 137 -38.21 -11.71 -6.65
C ASP A 137 -37.30 -12.91 -6.99
N GLY A 138 -36.09 -12.98 -6.43
CA GLY A 138 -35.09 -14.01 -6.68
C GLY A 138 -34.18 -13.76 -7.89
N GLU A 139 -34.39 -12.66 -8.62
CA GLU A 139 -33.56 -12.30 -9.77
C GLU A 139 -32.24 -11.64 -9.34
N LYS A 140 -31.19 -11.86 -10.13
CA LYS A 140 -29.84 -11.34 -9.87
C LYS A 140 -29.65 -9.97 -10.53
N GLU A 141 -29.43 -8.95 -9.72
CA GLU A 141 -29.09 -7.61 -10.20
C GLU A 141 -27.57 -7.38 -10.09
N TRP A 142 -26.92 -7.09 -11.21
CA TRP A 142 -25.47 -6.92 -11.27
C TRP A 142 -25.04 -5.53 -10.81
N ILE A 143 -24.12 -5.48 -9.86
CA ILE A 143 -23.55 -4.22 -9.37
C ILE A 143 -22.26 -3.93 -10.13
N ILE A 144 -22.40 -3.35 -11.31
CA ILE A 144 -21.29 -3.12 -12.25
C ILE A 144 -20.20 -2.22 -11.64
N GLY A 145 -20.56 -1.29 -10.77
CA GLY A 145 -19.61 -0.39 -10.09
C GLY A 145 -18.60 -1.14 -9.22
N ASP A 146 -19.06 -2.11 -8.44
CA ASP A 146 -18.23 -2.98 -7.61
C ASP A 146 -17.34 -3.90 -8.46
N VAL A 147 -17.87 -4.41 -9.57
CA VAL A 147 -17.11 -5.26 -10.51
C VAL A 147 -15.97 -4.48 -11.15
N ILE A 148 -16.23 -3.27 -11.65
CA ILE A 148 -15.19 -2.41 -12.22
C ILE A 148 -14.18 -1.99 -11.14
N GLY A 149 -14.65 -1.61 -9.95
CA GLY A 149 -13.81 -1.21 -8.82
C GLY A 149 -12.85 -2.32 -8.38
N SER A 150 -13.35 -3.55 -8.25
CA SER A 150 -12.56 -4.73 -7.89
C SER A 150 -11.54 -5.09 -8.97
N ILE A 151 -11.92 -5.14 -10.24
CA ILE A 151 -11.00 -5.41 -11.35
C ILE A 151 -9.90 -4.33 -11.41
N GLY A 152 -10.28 -3.06 -11.30
CA GLY A 152 -9.34 -1.94 -11.26
C GLY A 152 -8.35 -2.05 -10.10
N CYS A 153 -8.83 -2.44 -8.91
CA CYS A 153 -7.97 -2.67 -7.75
C CYS A 153 -7.00 -3.83 -7.97
N VAL A 154 -7.47 -4.99 -8.43
CA VAL A 154 -6.62 -6.16 -8.70
C VAL A 154 -5.53 -5.83 -9.73
N CYS A 155 -5.90 -5.11 -10.80
CA CYS A 155 -4.95 -4.66 -11.80
C CYS A 155 -3.87 -3.77 -11.19
N ILE A 156 -4.23 -2.77 -10.38
CA ILE A 156 -3.25 -1.86 -9.78
C ILE A 156 -2.38 -2.58 -8.75
N ILE A 157 -2.96 -3.42 -7.89
CA ILE A 157 -2.21 -4.19 -6.87
C ILE A 157 -1.23 -5.18 -7.53
N THR A 158 -1.53 -5.69 -8.72
CA THR A 158 -0.61 -6.58 -9.45
C THR A 158 0.46 -5.79 -10.21
N LEU A 159 0.06 -4.71 -10.88
CA LEU A 159 0.95 -3.93 -11.75
C LEU A 159 1.94 -3.08 -10.95
N LEU A 160 1.54 -2.51 -9.81
CA LEU A 160 2.37 -1.58 -9.06
C LEU A 160 3.61 -2.25 -8.45
N PRO A 161 3.52 -3.37 -7.72
CA PRO A 161 4.68 -4.12 -7.25
C PRO A 161 5.49 -4.73 -8.40
N PHE A 162 4.83 -5.14 -9.48
CA PHE A 162 5.51 -5.65 -10.67
C PHE A 162 6.43 -4.59 -11.28
N LEU A 163 5.96 -3.35 -11.44
CA LEU A 163 6.74 -2.25 -12.02
C LEU A 163 7.77 -1.68 -11.05
N MET A 164 7.44 -1.58 -9.74
CA MET A 164 8.27 -0.91 -8.75
C MET A 164 9.32 -1.81 -8.09
N MET A 165 9.00 -3.09 -7.85
CA MET A 165 9.90 -4.01 -7.15
C MET A 165 10.35 -5.17 -8.04
N TYR A 166 9.43 -5.96 -8.58
CA TYR A 166 9.79 -7.22 -9.22
C TYR A 166 10.55 -7.06 -10.55
N SER A 167 10.11 -6.14 -11.41
CA SER A 167 10.77 -5.87 -12.69
C SER A 167 12.17 -5.29 -12.51
N PRO A 168 12.39 -4.17 -11.76
CA PRO A 168 13.72 -3.61 -11.62
C PRO A 168 14.70 -4.56 -10.90
N VAL A 169 14.27 -5.27 -9.85
CA VAL A 169 15.11 -6.26 -9.15
C VAL A 169 15.39 -7.48 -10.03
N GLY A 170 14.36 -8.02 -10.69
CA GLY A 170 14.49 -9.18 -11.58
C GLY A 170 15.41 -8.90 -12.76
N LEU A 171 15.32 -7.72 -13.37
CA LEU A 171 16.21 -7.29 -14.45
C LEU A 171 17.65 -7.09 -13.94
N LEU A 172 17.83 -6.51 -12.75
CA LEU A 172 19.16 -6.36 -12.14
C LEU A 172 19.86 -7.71 -11.93
N ILE A 173 19.12 -8.76 -11.57
CA ILE A 173 19.66 -10.11 -11.35
C ILE A 173 19.87 -10.87 -12.67
N THR A 174 18.95 -10.72 -13.64
CA THR A 174 18.98 -11.52 -14.88
C THR A 174 19.88 -10.96 -15.96
N LEU A 175 19.99 -9.63 -16.10
CA LEU A 175 20.80 -9.02 -17.16
C LEU A 175 22.30 -9.36 -17.08
N PRO A 176 22.94 -9.46 -15.89
CA PRO A 176 24.31 -9.95 -15.76
C PRO A 176 24.53 -11.36 -16.30
N VAL A 177 23.52 -12.24 -16.28
CA VAL A 177 23.59 -13.61 -16.84
C VAL A 177 23.78 -13.57 -18.36
N PHE A 178 23.27 -12.54 -19.02
CA PHE A 178 23.41 -12.31 -20.46
C PHE A 178 24.58 -11.37 -20.80
N GLU A 179 25.47 -11.10 -19.84
CA GLU A 179 26.57 -10.13 -19.96
C GLU A 179 26.12 -8.69 -20.29
N VAL A 180 24.84 -8.38 -20.03
CA VAL A 180 24.28 -7.04 -20.23
C VAL A 180 24.38 -6.25 -18.92
N TYR A 181 25.30 -5.31 -18.86
CA TYR A 181 25.50 -4.48 -17.67
C TYR A 181 24.69 -3.17 -17.75
N VAL A 182 23.66 -3.05 -16.92
CA VAL A 182 22.81 -1.84 -16.86
C VAL A 182 23.00 -1.14 -15.52
N ALA A 183 23.96 -0.22 -15.47
CA ALA A 183 24.27 0.57 -14.27
C ALA A 183 23.10 1.44 -13.76
N SER A 184 22.15 1.78 -14.65
CA SER A 184 20.92 2.50 -14.28
C SER A 184 20.05 1.73 -13.29
N LEU A 185 19.86 0.42 -13.52
CA LEU A 185 18.97 -0.41 -12.70
C LEU A 185 19.50 -0.55 -11.27
N ALA A 186 20.82 -0.55 -11.10
CA ALA A 186 21.48 -0.58 -9.81
C ALA A 186 21.15 0.63 -8.90
N ASN A 187 20.84 1.80 -9.48
CA ASN A 187 20.43 2.97 -8.70
C ASN A 187 18.91 3.02 -8.50
N ILE A 188 18.14 2.53 -9.48
CA ILE A 188 16.68 2.53 -9.41
C ILE A 188 16.18 1.53 -8.36
N VAL A 189 16.78 0.33 -8.30
CA VAL A 189 16.40 -0.73 -7.36
C VAL A 189 16.42 -0.28 -5.89
N PRO A 190 17.54 0.19 -5.31
CA PRO A 190 17.56 0.65 -3.92
C PRO A 190 16.60 1.82 -3.68
N ALA A 191 16.42 2.72 -4.65
CA ALA A 191 15.46 3.81 -4.51
C ALA A 191 14.01 3.31 -4.46
N THR A 192 13.60 2.38 -5.32
CA THR A 192 12.24 1.83 -5.31
C THR A 192 11.99 0.94 -4.09
N LEU A 193 13.00 0.17 -3.67
CA LEU A 193 12.97 -0.67 -2.47
C LEU A 193 12.85 0.13 -1.17
N ALA A 194 13.47 1.31 -1.09
CA ALA A 194 13.35 2.17 0.09
C ALA A 194 11.96 2.84 0.23
N ILE A 195 11.27 3.02 -0.88
CA ILE A 195 10.04 3.82 -0.92
C ILE A 195 8.79 2.95 -0.79
N TYR A 196 8.76 1.80 -1.46
CA TYR A 196 7.59 0.92 -1.47
C TYR A 196 7.10 0.53 -0.06
N PRO A 197 7.96 0.11 0.89
CA PRO A 197 7.55 -0.26 2.25
C PRO A 197 6.94 0.89 3.05
N SER A 198 7.22 2.14 2.65
CA SER A 198 6.64 3.33 3.27
C SER A 198 5.26 3.67 2.71
N LEU A 199 4.97 3.30 1.45
CA LEU A 199 3.71 3.60 0.76
C LEU A 199 2.57 2.70 1.24
N GLU A 200 2.80 1.40 1.44
CA GLU A 200 1.77 0.45 1.92
C GLU A 200 1.03 0.88 3.20
N PRO A 201 1.72 1.28 4.28
CA PRO A 201 1.03 1.73 5.50
C PRO A 201 0.35 3.09 5.33
N LEU A 202 0.90 4.00 4.51
CA LEU A 202 0.25 5.27 4.18
C LEU A 202 -1.07 5.02 3.43
N ILE A 203 -1.05 4.08 2.48
CA ILE A 203 -2.23 3.63 1.74
C ILE A 203 -3.28 3.08 2.72
N ALA A 204 -2.90 2.18 3.63
CA ALA A 204 -3.82 1.62 4.62
C ALA A 204 -4.44 2.71 5.52
N MET A 205 -3.62 3.65 6.01
CA MET A 205 -4.09 4.75 6.86
C MET A 205 -5.04 5.71 6.12
N VAL A 206 -4.77 5.99 4.86
CA VAL A 206 -5.65 6.83 4.02
C VAL A 206 -6.92 6.10 3.63
N CYS A 207 -6.95 4.77 3.49
CA CYS A 207 -8.15 4.09 3.01
C CYS A 207 -9.14 3.72 4.10
N ILE A 208 -8.62 3.35 5.27
CA ILE A 208 -9.45 2.90 6.37
C ILE A 208 -10.06 4.14 7.04
N LYS A 209 -11.38 4.30 6.88
CA LYS A 209 -12.14 5.47 7.35
C LYS A 209 -11.88 5.79 8.82
N GLU A 210 -11.78 4.78 9.67
CA GLU A 210 -11.53 4.96 11.11
C GLU A 210 -10.07 5.35 11.43
N PHE A 211 -9.10 4.88 10.65
CA PHE A 211 -7.71 5.33 10.75
C PHE A 211 -7.62 6.81 10.35
N ARG A 212 -8.22 7.19 9.20
CA ARG A 212 -8.35 8.61 8.78
C ARG A 212 -9.02 9.45 9.86
N ARG A 213 -10.17 9.02 10.39
CA ARG A 213 -10.94 9.77 11.39
C ARG A 213 -10.13 9.98 12.67
N THR A 214 -9.38 8.98 13.10
CA THR A 214 -8.53 9.06 14.30
C THR A 214 -7.37 10.04 14.11
N ILE A 215 -6.69 9.97 12.96
CA ILE A 215 -5.61 10.89 12.61
C ILE A 215 -6.14 12.33 12.54
N THR A 216 -7.24 12.57 11.82
CA THR A 216 -7.84 13.90 11.65
C THR A 216 -8.44 14.45 12.95
N CYS A 217 -9.09 13.63 13.79
CA CYS A 217 -9.62 14.07 15.09
C CYS A 217 -8.51 14.46 16.06
N LYS A 218 -7.43 13.68 16.15
CA LYS A 218 -6.28 14.06 16.99
C LYS A 218 -5.63 15.35 16.50
N PHE A 219 -5.53 15.57 15.19
CA PHE A 219 -5.01 16.82 14.62
C PHE A 219 -5.91 18.02 14.94
N LYS A 220 -7.25 17.81 14.94
CA LYS A 220 -8.23 18.85 15.27
C LYS A 220 -8.21 19.21 16.76
N MET A 221 -8.10 18.24 17.67
CA MET A 221 -7.96 18.52 19.11
C MET A 221 -6.65 19.24 19.44
N ARG A 222 -5.53 18.82 18.84
CA ARG A 222 -4.22 19.44 19.07
C ARG A 222 -4.11 20.89 18.57
N ARG A 223 -5.00 21.32 17.65
CA ARG A 223 -5.10 22.71 17.17
C ARG A 223 -6.02 23.58 18.04
N THR A 224 -6.91 22.99 18.83
CA THR A 224 -7.77 23.73 19.79
C THR A 224 -7.07 23.95 21.13
N GLU A 225 -5.98 23.23 21.41
CA GLU A 225 -5.15 23.35 22.62
C GLU A 225 -3.90 24.24 22.42
N MET A 226 -3.72 24.83 21.24
CA MET A 226 -2.67 25.85 20.95
C MET A 226 -3.28 27.23 20.80
#